data_AF-A0A523NT04-F1
#
_entry.id   AF-A0A523NT04-F1
#
_cell.length_a   1.000
_cell.length_b   1.000
_cell.length_c   1.000
_cell.angle_alpha   90.00
_cell.angle_beta   90.00
_cell.angle_gamma   90.00
#
_symmetry.space_group_name_H-M   'P 1'
#
loop_
_entity.id
_entity.type
_entity.pdbx_description
1 polymer ?
#
loop_
_entity_poly.entity_id
_entity_poly.type
_entity_poly.pdbx_seq_one_letter_code
_entity_poly.pdbx_strand_id
1 'polypeptide(L)' 'MLEKYEVAAVGDAATNLVMPLLETRESYLRAAFDFIDENFGGGIEYLNAQFGLGAAELRRLRDQYTH' A
#
# COMPACT_ATOMS: atom_id res chain seq x y z
N MET A 1 21.83 -2.30 -18.68
CA MET A 1 20.43 -2.69 -18.87
C MET A 1 19.85 -2.86 -17.47
N LEU A 2 18.83 -2.06 -17.12
CA LEU A 2 18.14 -2.20 -15.82
C LEU A 2 16.87 -3.01 -16.09
N GLU A 3 16.79 -4.23 -15.57
CA GLU A 3 15.61 -5.10 -15.69
C GLU A 3 14.84 -5.10 -14.37
N LYS A 4 13.58 -4.68 -14.41
CA LYS A 4 12.63 -4.83 -13.30
C LYS A 4 11.25 -5.14 -13.90
N TYR A 5 10.60 -6.22 -13.44
CA TYR A 5 9.25 -6.65 -13.85
C TYR A 5 9.05 -6.86 -15.37
N GLU A 6 10.01 -7.45 -16.07
CA GLU A 6 9.93 -7.76 -17.52
C GLU A 6 9.74 -6.54 -18.45
N VAL A 7 9.78 -5.30 -17.93
CA VAL A 7 9.71 -4.08 -18.74
C VAL A 7 11.13 -3.72 -19.22
N ALA A 8 11.43 -4.00 -20.48
CA ALA A 8 12.66 -3.54 -21.14
C ALA A 8 12.48 -2.11 -21.67
N ALA A 9 12.98 -1.13 -20.93
CA ALA A 9 13.00 0.27 -21.35
C ALA A 9 14.17 0.56 -22.30
N VAL A 10 13.89 0.95 -23.55
CA VAL A 10 14.91 1.46 -24.50
C VAL A 10 14.76 2.98 -24.63
N GLY A 11 15.77 3.73 -24.16
CA GLY A 11 15.86 5.19 -24.30
C GLY A 11 15.51 5.99 -23.03
N ASP A 12 15.97 7.24 -23.00
CA ASP A 12 15.93 8.12 -21.81
C ASP A 12 14.50 8.43 -21.34
N ALA A 13 13.52 8.47 -22.25
CA ALA A 13 12.12 8.70 -21.91
C ALA A 13 11.52 7.53 -21.12
N ALA A 14 11.91 6.29 -21.42
CA ALA A 14 11.42 5.12 -20.71
C ALA A 14 12.06 5.03 -19.30
N THR A 15 13.35 5.35 -19.17
CA THR A 15 14.03 5.43 -17.87
C THR A 15 13.45 6.52 -16.97
N ASN A 16 13.14 7.70 -17.52
CA ASN A 16 12.73 8.85 -16.71
C ASN A 16 11.22 8.93 -16.44
N LEU A 17 10.38 8.29 -17.25
CA LEU A 17 8.92 8.35 -17.09
C LEU A 17 8.34 7.03 -16.53
N VAL A 18 8.78 5.88 -17.04
CA VAL A 18 8.17 4.58 -16.74
C VAL A 18 8.77 3.98 -15.47
N MET A 19 10.10 4.00 -15.33
CA MET A 19 10.75 3.39 -14.16
C MET A 19 10.31 4.00 -12.82
N PRO A 20 10.15 5.32 -12.67
CA PRO A 20 9.60 5.93 -11.44
C PRO A 20 8.20 5.45 -11.06
N LEU A 21 7.35 5.11 -12.04
CA LEU A 21 6.00 4.59 -11.78
C LEU A 21 6.03 3.13 -11.33
N LEU A 22 7.10 2.40 -11.63
CA LEU A 22 7.34 1.02 -11.21
C LEU A 22 8.11 0.94 -9.88
N GLU A 23 8.42 2.09 -9.28
CA GLU A 23 9.02 2.18 -7.97
C GLU A 23 7.95 2.27 -6.89
N THR A 24 8.06 1.41 -5.88
CA THR A 24 7.35 1.59 -4.63
C THR A 24 8.01 2.74 -3.87
N ARG A 25 7.27 3.83 -3.65
CA ARG A 25 7.72 4.97 -2.85
C ARG A 25 6.94 5.01 -1.54
N GLU A 26 7.61 5.33 -0.43
CA GLU A 26 6.96 5.48 0.88
C GLU A 26 5.79 6.48 0.83
N SER A 27 5.93 7.54 0.03
CA SER A 27 4.90 8.56 -0.16
C SER A 27 3.57 8.00 -0.68
N TYR A 28 3.58 6.89 -1.43
CA TYR A 28 2.34 6.27 -1.92
C TYR A 28 1.58 5.58 -0.80
N LEU A 29 2.29 4.88 0.10
CA LEU A 29 1.68 4.29 1.29
C LEU A 29 1.20 5.36 2.24
N ARG A 30 1.98 6.44 2.41
CA ARG A 30 1.59 7.56 3.28
C ARG A 30 0.31 8.23 2.81
N ALA A 31 0.20 8.55 1.52
CA ALA A 31 -1.02 9.11 0.95
C ALA A 31 -2.25 8.20 1.16
N ALA A 32 -2.07 6.87 1.10
CA ALA A 32 -3.14 5.93 1.38
C ALA A 32 -3.57 5.93 2.87
N PHE A 33 -2.61 6.01 3.80
CA PHE A 33 -2.91 6.13 5.22
C PHE A 33 -3.56 7.48 5.57
N ASP A 34 -3.06 8.58 4.99
CA ASP A 34 -3.64 9.91 5.18
C ASP A 34 -5.12 9.92 4.74
N PHE A 35 -5.42 9.33 3.58
CA PHE A 35 -6.81 9.18 3.11
C PHE A 35 -7.67 8.36 4.09
N ILE A 36 -7.14 7.27 4.63
CA ILE A 36 -7.83 6.43 5.61
C ILE A 36 -8.15 7.24 6.87
N ASP A 37 -7.16 7.94 7.40
CA ASP A 37 -7.31 8.74 8.61
C ASP A 37 -8.32 9.88 8.41
N GLU A 38 -8.27 10.59 7.28
CA GLU A 38 -9.18 11.69 6.96
C GLU A 38 -10.65 11.25 6.77
N ASN A 39 -10.88 10.10 6.15
CA ASN A 39 -12.24 9.69 5.74
C ASN A 39 -12.90 8.72 6.73
N PHE A 40 -12.10 8.00 7.53
CA PHE A 40 -12.61 6.96 8.43
C PHE A 40 -12.22 7.19 9.89
N GLY A 41 -11.31 8.13 10.18
CA GLY A 41 -10.85 8.43 11.53
C GLY A 41 -9.76 7.50 12.05
N GLY A 42 -9.28 6.58 11.21
CA GLY A 42 -8.21 5.64 11.55
C GLY A 42 -8.32 4.29 10.84
N GLY A 43 -7.23 3.54 10.88
CA GLY A 43 -7.15 2.21 10.26
C GLY A 43 -8.08 1.17 10.89
N ILE A 44 -8.34 1.23 12.19
CA ILE A 44 -9.25 0.28 12.87
C ILE A 44 -10.69 0.53 12.43
N GLU A 45 -11.08 1.80 12.37
CA GLU A 45 -12.40 2.25 11.93
C GLU A 45 -12.62 1.89 10.46
N TYR A 46 -11.62 2.10 9.61
CA TYR A 46 -11.64 1.67 8.21
C TYR A 46 -11.81 0.15 8.07
N LEU A 47 -11.04 -0.64 8.83
CA LEU A 47 -11.13 -2.11 8.77
C LEU A 47 -12.51 -2.62 9.20
N ASN A 48 -13.11 -1.99 10.21
CA ASN A 48 -14.46 -2.30 10.63
C ASN A 48 -15.48 -1.89 9.54
N ALA A 49 -15.41 -0.65 9.05
CA ALA A 49 -16.37 -0.10 8.11
C ALA A 49 -16.36 -0.80 6.73
N GLN A 50 -15.19 -1.14 6.20
CA GLN A 50 -15.07 -1.71 4.85
C GLN A 50 -15.03 -3.24 4.82
N PHE A 51 -14.56 -3.89 5.89
CA PHE A 51 -14.33 -5.33 5.90
C PHE A 51 -15.07 -6.06 7.04
N GLY A 52 -15.82 -5.33 7.87
CA GLY A 52 -16.54 -5.92 9.01
C GLY A 52 -15.61 -6.49 10.09
N LEU A 53 -14.34 -6.05 10.12
CA LEU A 53 -13.35 -6.54 11.08
C LEU A 53 -13.45 -5.77 12.39
N GLY A 54 -14.22 -6.33 13.33
CA GLY A 54 -14.35 -5.82 14.68
C GLY A 54 -13.19 -6.21 15.59
N ALA A 55 -13.31 -5.83 16.86
CA ALA A 55 -12.26 -6.05 17.85
C ALA A 55 -11.94 -7.54 18.09
N ALA A 56 -12.92 -8.43 17.94
CA ALA A 56 -12.72 -9.88 18.11
C ALA A 56 -11.93 -10.47 16.94
N GLU A 57 -12.28 -10.10 15.71
CA GLU A 57 -11.60 -10.53 14.49
C GLU A 57 -10.16 -10.02 14.46
N LEU A 58 -9.95 -8.75 14.81
CA LEU A 58 -8.61 -8.15 14.88
C LEU A 58 -7.73 -8.81 15.95
N ARG A 59 -8.30 -9.15 17.11
CA ARG A 59 -7.58 -9.91 18.14
C ARG A 59 -7.15 -11.27 17.61
N ARG A 60 -8.07 -12.00 16.97
CA ARG A 60 -7.77 -13.31 16.38
C ARG A 60 -6.66 -13.23 15.32
N LEU A 61 -6.69 -12.22 14.45
CA LEU A 61 -5.66 -11.99 13.44
C LEU A 61 -4.31 -11.65 14.08
N ARG A 62 -4.30 -10.81 15.12
CA ARG A 62 -3.08 -10.46 15.85
C ARG A 62 -2.46 -11.69 16.50
N ASP A 63 -3.27 -12.48 17.18
CA ASP A 63 -2.81 -13.74 17.77
C ASP A 63 -2.22 -14.64 16.67
N GLN A 64 -2.93 -14.84 15.56
CA GLN A 64 -2.44 -15.72 14.49
C GLN A 64 -1.09 -15.31 13.86
N TYR A 65 -0.82 -14.01 13.69
CA TYR A 65 0.30 -13.54 12.86
C TYR A 65 1.41 -12.78 13.60
N THR A 66 1.25 -12.47 14.89
CA THR A 66 2.24 -11.68 15.65
C THR A 66 2.73 -12.36 16.94
N HIS A 67 2.49 -13.66 17.08
CA HIS A 67 3.09 -14.49 18.13
C HIS A 67 4.59 -14.75 17.89
#